data_AF-A0A356PEF5-F1
#
_entry.id   AF-A0A356PEF5-F1
#
_cell.length_a   1.000
_cell.length_b   1.000
_cell.length_c   1.000
_cell.angle_alpha   90.00
_cell.angle_beta   90.00
_cell.angle_gamma   90.00
#
_symmetry.space_group_name_H-M   'P 1'
#
loop_
_entity.id
_entity.type
_entity.pdbx_description
1 polymer ?
#
loop_
_entity_poly.entity_id
_entity_poly.type
_entity_poly.pdbx_seq_one_letter_code
_entity_poly.pdbx_strand_id
1 'polypeptide(L)'
;TLIIPTDFVREDFKELTAWLRKLDVRFVNLQPLTPLPGTGIFEQYSDRLLYPRERYEMWDMAHVILKPEHMGIRAFYWEIVKAYYRIIMRPKHLLALIIRYGIKDNLKMLLGSSAVSLQYIKKIKRGY
;
A
#
# COMPACT_ATOMS: atom_id res chain seq x y z
N THR A 1 5.51 -8.69 -5.66
CA THR A 1 5.75 -7.54 -4.76
C THR A 1 6.65 -6.56 -5.46
N LEU A 2 6.38 -5.26 -5.31
CA LEU A 2 7.20 -4.18 -5.83
C LEU A 2 7.62 -3.27 -4.68
N ILE A 3 8.92 -3.02 -4.58
CA ILE A 3 9.48 -2.11 -3.59
C ILE A 3 9.52 -0.72 -4.21
N ILE A 4 9.00 0.26 -3.50
CA ILE A 4 8.93 1.66 -3.91
C ILE A 4 10.15 2.39 -3.33
N PRO A 5 11.07 2.86 -4.18
CA PRO A 5 12.22 3.67 -3.77
C PRO A 5 11.82 4.99 -3.08
N THR A 6 12.75 5.57 -2.34
CA THR A 6 12.55 6.84 -1.62
C THR A 6 12.64 8.07 -2.53
N ASP A 7 13.32 7.94 -3.68
CA ASP A 7 13.52 8.95 -4.73
C ASP A 7 12.39 8.97 -5.76
N PHE A 8 11.30 8.23 -5.54
CA PHE A 8 10.14 8.31 -6.42
C PHE A 8 9.49 9.70 -6.38
N VAL A 9 9.29 10.29 -7.55
CA VAL A 9 8.41 11.44 -7.78
C VAL A 9 7.01 10.98 -8.20
N ARG A 10 6.06 11.92 -8.28
CA ARG A 10 4.66 11.61 -8.62
C ARG A 10 4.53 11.01 -10.02
N GLU A 11 5.43 11.37 -10.92
CA GLU A 11 5.48 10.90 -12.30
C GLU A 11 5.85 9.41 -12.35
N ASP A 12 6.82 8.96 -11.56
CA ASP A 12 7.20 7.54 -11.46
C ASP A 12 6.03 6.67 -11.01
N PHE A 13 5.23 7.14 -10.05
CA PHE A 13 4.00 6.44 -9.64
C PHE A 13 2.99 6.31 -10.78
N LYS A 14 2.85 7.34 -11.62
CA LYS A 14 1.94 7.30 -12.78
C LYS A 14 2.44 6.30 -13.82
N GLU A 15 3.74 6.32 -14.11
CA GLU A 15 4.37 5.42 -15.07
C GLU A 15 4.31 3.96 -14.61
N LEU A 16 4.66 3.70 -13.35
CA LEU A 16 4.53 2.38 -12.72
C LEU A 16 3.09 1.86 -12.82
N THR A 17 2.12 2.70 -12.49
CA THR A 17 0.69 2.36 -12.56
C THR A 17 0.27 2.03 -14.00
N ALA A 18 0.71 2.83 -14.98
CA ALA A 18 0.40 2.61 -16.39
C ALA A 18 1.00 1.30 -16.90
N TRP A 19 2.26 1.03 -16.56
CA TRP A 19 2.97 -0.20 -16.90
C TRP A 19 2.27 -1.44 -16.31
N LEU A 20 1.92 -1.41 -15.02
CA LEU A 20 1.21 -2.53 -14.37
C LEU A 20 -0.18 -2.79 -14.97
N ARG A 21 -0.89 -1.73 -15.35
CA ARG A 21 -2.19 -1.86 -16.03
C ARG A 21 -2.05 -2.46 -17.43
N LYS A 22 -0.97 -2.15 -18.15
CA LYS A 22 -0.65 -2.72 -19.47
C LYS A 22 -0.33 -4.21 -19.37
N LEU A 23 0.36 -4.64 -18.30
CA LEU A 23 0.61 -6.05 -17.99
C LEU A 23 -0.61 -6.83 -17.49
N ASP A 24 -1.75 -6.16 -17.34
CA ASP A 24 -2.98 -6.70 -16.81
C ASP A 24 -2.89 -7.32 -15.41
N VAL A 25 -2.07 -6.72 -14.54
CA VAL A 25 -1.95 -7.16 -13.15
C VAL A 25 -3.27 -6.96 -12.41
N ARG A 26 -3.79 -8.04 -11.81
CA ARG A 26 -5.05 -8.04 -11.03
C ARG A 26 -4.85 -7.69 -9.56
N PHE A 27 -3.74 -8.14 -8.98
CA PHE A 27 -3.36 -7.89 -7.60
C PHE A 27 -1.90 -7.48 -7.57
N VAL A 28 -1.60 -6.46 -6.80
CA VAL A 28 -0.24 -5.95 -6.60
C VAL A 28 0.00 -5.80 -5.11
N ASN A 29 1.25 -5.92 -4.69
CA ASN A 29 1.69 -5.51 -3.36
C ASN A 29 2.76 -4.44 -3.58
N LEU A 30 2.43 -3.19 -3.23
CA LEU A 30 3.31 -2.04 -3.31
C LEU A 30 3.82 -1.75 -1.90
N GLN A 31 5.13 -1.81 -1.72
CA GLN A 31 5.77 -1.75 -0.42
C GLN A 31 6.80 -0.62 -0.39
N PRO A 32 6.80 0.30 0.59
CA PRO A 32 7.92 1.22 0.77
C PRO A 32 9.24 0.48 0.98
N LEU A 33 10.37 1.08 0.60
CA LEU A 33 11.69 0.54 0.92
C LEU A 33 11.87 0.42 2.44
N THR A 34 12.17 -0.79 2.88
CA THR A 34 12.43 -1.13 4.29
C THR A 34 13.84 -1.73 4.38
N PRO A 35 14.86 -0.94 4.71
CA PRO A 35 16.22 -1.48 4.86
C PRO A 35 16.28 -2.40 6.08
N LEU A 36 16.49 -3.70 5.90
CA LEU A 36 16.47 -4.66 7.01
C LEU A 36 17.83 -4.74 7.72
N PRO A 37 17.89 -4.84 9.06
CA PRO A 37 19.15 -4.99 9.78
C PRO A 37 19.98 -6.17 9.26
N GLY A 38 21.29 -6.00 9.19
CA GLY A 38 22.21 -7.00 8.65
C GLY A 38 22.29 -7.00 7.11
N THR A 39 21.65 -6.05 6.44
CA THR A 39 21.83 -5.81 4.99
C THR A 39 22.70 -4.58 4.76
N GLY A 40 23.46 -4.55 3.65
CA GLY A 40 24.31 -3.39 3.32
C GLY A 40 23.51 -2.09 3.15
N ILE A 41 22.25 -2.18 2.71
CA ILE A 41 21.36 -1.02 2.61
C ILE A 41 20.95 -0.47 3.99
N PHE A 42 20.96 -1.29 5.04
CA PHE A 42 20.66 -0.80 6.39
C PHE A 42 21.77 0.10 6.92
N GLU A 43 23.03 -0.26 6.66
CA GLU A 43 24.17 0.57 7.05
C GLU A 43 24.14 1.91 6.31
N GLN A 44 23.87 1.88 5.00
CA GLN A 44 23.82 3.06 4.12
C GLN A 44 22.72 4.07 4.49
N TYR A 45 21.60 3.61 5.04
CA TYR A 45 20.44 4.44 5.32
C TYR A 45 20.17 4.60 6.82
N SER A 46 21.09 4.13 7.67
CA SER A 46 20.94 4.13 9.14
C SER A 46 20.71 5.53 9.73
N ASP A 47 21.33 6.54 9.12
CA ASP A 47 21.20 7.96 9.46
C ASP A 47 19.88 8.60 9.00
N ARG A 48 19.15 7.93 8.09
CA ARG A 48 17.92 8.44 7.45
C ARG A 48 16.64 7.79 7.96
N LEU A 49 16.76 6.90 8.96
CA LEU A 49 15.63 6.21 9.57
C LEU A 49 14.72 7.18 10.32
N LEU A 50 13.41 7.11 10.05
CA LEU A 50 12.38 7.89 10.74
C LEU A 50 12.07 7.36 12.14
N TYR A 51 12.36 6.08 12.37
CA TYR A 51 12.08 5.40 13.63
C TYR A 51 13.29 4.57 14.04
N PRO A 52 13.59 4.49 15.35
CA PRO A 52 14.63 3.62 15.85
C PRO A 52 14.26 2.15 15.57
N ARG A 53 15.27 1.27 15.55
CA ARG A 53 15.08 -0.15 15.22
C ARG A 53 14.22 -0.86 16.26
N GLU A 54 14.30 -0.43 17.52
CA GLU A 54 13.59 -1.00 18.66
C GLU A 54 12.08 -0.77 18.58
N ARG A 55 11.63 0.11 17.66
CA ARG A 55 10.21 0.38 17.42
C ARG A 55 9.57 -0.63 16.47
N TYR A 56 9.62 -1.91 16.86
CA TYR A 56 9.28 -3.07 16.03
C TYR A 56 7.95 -2.96 15.28
N GLU A 57 6.94 -2.29 15.85
CA GLU A 57 5.63 -2.10 15.24
C GLU A 57 5.65 -1.29 13.95
N MET A 58 6.68 -0.45 13.76
CA MET A 58 6.88 0.35 12.55
C MET A 58 7.68 -0.39 11.48
N TRP A 59 8.24 -1.57 11.79
CA TRP A 59 9.08 -2.36 10.89
C TRP A 59 8.29 -3.52 10.27
N ASP A 60 7.03 -3.24 9.89
CA ASP A 60 6.08 -4.22 9.34
C ASP A 60 6.09 -4.27 7.81
N MET A 61 7.07 -3.61 7.18
CA MET A 61 7.22 -3.45 5.73
C MET A 61 6.12 -2.62 5.04
N ALA A 62 5.01 -2.29 5.70
CA ALA A 62 3.98 -1.41 5.16
C ALA A 62 4.24 0.06 5.51
N HIS A 63 4.88 0.30 6.66
CA HIS A 63 5.20 1.64 7.11
C HIS A 63 6.43 2.22 6.38
N VAL A 64 6.31 3.49 6.02
CA VAL A 64 7.41 4.32 5.53
C VAL A 64 8.36 4.59 6.71
N ILE A 65 9.50 3.89 6.72
CA ILE A 65 10.55 4.05 7.73
C ILE A 65 11.75 4.89 7.24
N LEU A 66 11.80 5.18 5.94
CA LEU A 66 12.74 6.12 5.33
C LEU A 66 11.98 7.32 4.80
N LYS A 67 12.51 8.52 5.02
CA LYS A 67 11.89 9.75 4.50
C LYS A 67 11.97 9.74 2.96
N PRO A 68 10.86 9.94 2.24
CA PRO A 68 10.91 10.15 0.79
C PRO A 68 11.67 11.44 0.46
N GLU A 69 12.41 11.44 -0.65
CA GLU A 69 13.35 12.52 -0.99
C GLU A 69 12.64 13.72 -1.63
N HIS A 70 11.61 13.47 -2.45
CA HIS A 70 10.94 14.51 -3.23
C HIS A 70 9.54 14.88 -2.74
N MET A 71 9.05 14.26 -1.66
CA MET A 71 7.73 14.57 -1.10
C MET A 71 7.62 14.24 0.39
N GLY A 72 6.61 14.82 1.04
CA GLY A 72 6.31 14.47 2.43
C GLY A 72 5.73 13.05 2.56
N ILE A 73 5.89 12.44 3.73
CA ILE A 73 5.41 11.07 4.05
C ILE A 73 3.93 10.87 3.70
N ARG A 74 3.07 11.84 4.05
CA ARG A 74 1.63 11.78 3.73
C ARG A 74 1.36 11.74 2.22
N ALA A 75 2.09 12.54 1.44
CA ALA A 75 1.95 12.55 -0.01
C ALA A 75 2.44 11.23 -0.63
N PHE A 76 3.50 10.65 -0.08
CA PHE A 76 4.01 9.35 -0.51
C PHE A 76 3.00 8.22 -0.27
N TYR A 77 2.42 8.14 0.94
CA TYR A 77 1.32 7.21 1.21
C TYR A 77 0.13 7.40 0.28
N TRP A 78 -0.23 8.66 0.00
CA TRP A 78 -1.32 8.97 -0.92
C TRP A 78 -1.05 8.44 -2.34
N GLU A 79 0.15 8.63 -2.88
CA GLU A 79 0.50 8.12 -4.20
C GLU A 79 0.55 6.58 -4.24
N ILE A 80 1.01 5.91 -3.17
CA ILE A 80 0.92 4.44 -3.05
C ILE A 80 -0.53 3.96 -3.10
N VAL A 81 -1.41 4.52 -2.24
CA VAL A 81 -2.84 4.12 -2.18
C VAL A 81 -3.53 4.38 -3.52
N LYS A 82 -3.25 5.52 -4.14
CA LYS A 82 -3.80 5.91 -5.44
C LYS A 82 -3.32 4.99 -6.56
N ALA A 83 -2.05 4.59 -6.58
CA ALA A 83 -1.52 3.60 -7.52
C ALA A 83 -2.23 2.26 -7.33
N TYR A 84 -2.33 1.80 -6.08
CA TYR A 84 -3.02 0.56 -5.70
C TYR A 84 -4.48 0.54 -6.19
N TYR A 85 -5.23 1.60 -5.89
CA TYR A 85 -6.62 1.78 -6.32
C TYR A 85 -6.76 1.72 -7.84
N ARG A 86 -5.90 2.45 -8.57
CA ARG A 86 -5.94 2.48 -10.05
C ARG A 86 -5.60 1.14 -10.69
N ILE A 87 -4.80 0.30 -10.05
CA ILE A 87 -4.46 -1.03 -10.55
C ILE A 87 -5.61 -2.00 -10.32
N ILE A 88 -6.20 -1.98 -9.11
CA ILE A 88 -7.19 -2.98 -8.71
C ILE A 88 -8.60 -2.62 -9.17
N MET A 89 -9.04 -1.37 -9.00
CA MET A 89 -10.41 -0.91 -9.26
C MET A 89 -10.63 -0.65 -10.75
N ARG A 90 -10.47 -1.70 -11.56
CA ARG A 90 -10.71 -1.68 -13.00
C ARG A 90 -12.08 -2.28 -13.27
N PRO A 91 -12.92 -1.65 -14.12
CA PRO A 91 -14.28 -2.14 -14.40
C PRO A 91 -14.30 -3.62 -14.81
N LYS A 92 -13.34 -4.05 -15.64
CA LYS A 92 -13.24 -5.45 -16.05
C LYS A 92 -12.97 -6.44 -14.90
N HIS A 93 -12.22 -6.04 -13.86
CA HIS A 93 -11.99 -6.87 -12.68
C HIS A 93 -13.24 -6.94 -11.81
N LEU A 94 -13.93 -5.81 -11.65
CA LEU A 94 -15.21 -5.75 -10.91
C LEU A 94 -16.29 -6.57 -11.62
N LEU A 95 -16.39 -6.46 -12.94
CA LEU A 95 -17.30 -7.28 -13.76
C LEU A 95 -16.97 -8.76 -13.64
N ALA A 96 -15.68 -9.14 -13.66
CA ALA A 96 -15.28 -10.53 -13.47
C ALA A 96 -15.72 -11.08 -12.10
N LEU A 97 -15.69 -10.28 -11.03
CA LEU A 97 -16.20 -10.67 -9.71
C LEU A 97 -17.73 -10.83 -9.70
N ILE A 98 -18.44 -9.91 -10.36
CA ILE A 98 -19.90 -9.96 -10.47
C ILE A 98 -20.35 -11.19 -11.27
N ILE A 99 -19.70 -11.49 -12.40
CA ILE A 99 -20.02 -12.65 -13.23
C ILE A 99 -19.72 -13.95 -12.48
N ARG A 100 -18.60 -14.02 -11.76
CA ARG A 100 -18.15 -15.26 -11.09
C ARG A 100 -18.96 -15.61 -9.85
N TYR A 101 -19.35 -14.61 -9.05
CA TYR A 101 -19.97 -14.84 -7.73
C TYR A 101 -21.42 -14.33 -7.66
N GLY A 102 -21.91 -13.62 -8.67
CA GLY A 102 -23.25 -13.02 -8.65
C GLY A 102 -23.35 -11.77 -7.78
N ILE A 103 -24.32 -10.91 -8.08
CA ILE A 103 -24.50 -9.61 -7.41
C ILE A 103 -24.83 -9.79 -5.91
N LYS A 104 -25.64 -10.81 -5.57
CA LYS A 104 -26.10 -11.06 -4.20
C LYS A 104 -24.95 -11.40 -3.26
N ASP A 105 -24.04 -12.29 -3.66
CA ASP A 105 -22.95 -12.73 -2.77
C ASP A 105 -21.84 -11.68 -2.68
N ASN A 106 -21.56 -10.94 -3.76
CA ASN A 106 -20.69 -9.77 -3.69
C ASN A 106 -21.24 -8.70 -2.74
N LEU A 107 -22.56 -8.45 -2.74
CA LEU A 107 -23.18 -7.49 -1.81
C LEU A 107 -23.12 -7.98 -0.37
N LYS A 108 -23.36 -9.27 -0.10
CA LYS A 108 -23.16 -9.86 1.23
C LYS A 108 -21.72 -9.73 1.71
N MET A 109 -20.74 -10.01 0.85
CA MET A 109 -19.32 -9.84 1.18
C MET A 109 -18.96 -8.38 1.47
N LEU A 110 -19.49 -7.43 0.68
CA LEU A 110 -19.32 -5.99 0.93
C LEU A 110 -19.91 -5.57 2.29
N LEU A 111 -21.10 -6.03 2.63
CA LEU A 111 -21.73 -5.74 3.92
C LEU A 111 -20.93 -6.34 5.09
N GLY A 112 -20.53 -7.61 4.97
CA GLY A 112 -19.73 -8.30 6.00
C GLY A 112 -18.37 -7.64 6.22
N SER A 113 -17.64 -7.35 5.14
CA SER A 113 -16.36 -6.65 5.23
C SER A 113 -16.50 -5.23 5.79
N SER A 114 -17.54 -4.49 5.38
CA SER A 114 -17.82 -3.15 5.93
C SER A 114 -18.13 -3.19 7.42
N ALA A 115 -18.87 -4.20 7.89
CA ALA A 115 -19.14 -4.37 9.32
C ALA A 115 -17.86 -4.62 10.11
N VAL A 116 -16.93 -5.45 9.61
CA VAL A 116 -15.61 -5.66 10.22
C VAL A 116 -14.81 -4.37 10.21
N SER A 117 -14.72 -3.65 9.09
CA SER A 117 -14.04 -2.36 9.01
C SER A 117 -14.58 -1.34 10.02
N LEU A 118 -15.91 -1.27 10.19
CA LEU A 118 -16.55 -0.42 11.19
C LEU A 118 -16.18 -0.82 12.63
N GLN A 119 -16.05 -2.11 12.92
CA GLN A 119 -15.57 -2.58 14.23
C GLN A 119 -14.15 -2.08 14.51
N TYR A 120 -13.25 -2.15 13.53
CA TYR A 120 -11.88 -1.62 13.67
C TYR A 120 -11.86 -0.10 13.83
N ILE A 121 -12.64 0.64 13.04
CA ILE A 121 -12.78 2.10 13.20
C ILE A 121 -13.29 2.45 14.60
N LYS A 122 -14.24 1.69 15.14
CA LYS A 122 -14.77 1.88 16.49
C LYS A 122 -13.74 1.58 17.57
N LYS A 123 -12.87 0.57 17.38
CA LYS A 123 -11.75 0.27 18.28
C LYS A 123 -10.73 1.42 18.28
N ILE A 124 -10.32 1.89 17.10
CA ILE A 124 -9.39 3.03 16.94
C ILE A 124 -9.92 4.29 17.64
N LYS A 125 -11.21 4.64 17.45
CA LYS A 125 -11.83 5.79 18.11
C LYS A 125 -11.93 5.67 19.63
N ARG A 126 -11.92 4.45 20.18
CA ARG A 126 -11.98 4.18 21.62
C ARG A 126 -10.61 4.24 22.31
N GLY A 127 -9.51 4.40 21.57
CA GLY A 127 -8.19 4.59 22.15
C GLY A 127 -7.58 3.34 22.80
N TYR A 128 -7.82 2.16 22.21
CA TYR A 128 -6.95 0.99 22.38
C TYR A 128 -6.13 0.78 21.10
#